data_AF-A0A6J6BNA2-F1
#
_entry.id   AF-A0A6J6BNA2-F1
#
_cell.length_a   1.000
_cell.length_b   1.000
_cell.length_c   1.000
_cell.angle_alpha   90.00
_cell.angle_beta   90.00
_cell.angle_gamma   90.00
#
_symmetry.space_group_name_H-M   'P 1'
#
loop_
_entity.id
_entity.type
_entity.pdbx_description
1 polymer ?
#
loop_
_entity_poly.entity_id
_entity_poly.type
_entity_poly.pdbx_seq_one_letter_code
_entity_poly.pdbx_strand_id
1 'polypeptide(L)' 'MQQEPDSEWARIGLSGPARKALVEAKLFRVSDLRKISLDELRNLSGMGKSSIARIRVIMDAKKIRFR' A
#
# COMPACT_ATOMS: atom_id res chain seq x y z
N MET A 1 -20.93 10.06 -2.09
CA MET A 1 -19.62 9.96 -2.76
C MET A 1 -18.73 9.03 -1.93
N GLN A 2 -18.74 7.72 -2.21
CA GLN A 2 -17.78 6.81 -1.59
C GLN A 2 -16.47 7.01 -2.34
N GLN A 3 -15.44 7.54 -1.67
CA GLN A 3 -14.11 7.56 -2.26
C GLN A 3 -13.65 6.10 -2.31
N GLU A 4 -13.47 5.57 -3.53
CA GLU A 4 -13.02 4.19 -3.73
C GLU A 4 -11.72 3.98 -2.93
N PRO A 5 -11.70 3.07 -1.95
CA PRO A 5 -10.58 2.89 -1.03
C PRO A 5 -9.28 2.47 -1.74
N ASP A 6 -9.37 1.99 -2.98
CA ASP A 6 -8.24 1.65 -3.82
C ASP A 6 -7.79 2.76 -4.79
N SER A 7 -8.49 3.90 -4.86
CA SER A 7 -8.19 4.95 -5.84
C SER A 7 -6.77 5.53 -5.67
N GLU A 8 -6.31 5.74 -4.43
CA GLU A 8 -4.94 6.20 -4.15
C GLU A 8 -3.91 5.16 -4.62
N TRP A 9 -4.21 3.88 -4.39
CA TRP A 9 -3.36 2.75 -4.78
C TRP A 9 -3.36 2.50 -6.31
N ALA A 10 -4.49 2.73 -6.97
CA ALA A 10 -4.62 2.63 -8.42
C ALA A 10 -3.82 3.73 -9.12
N ARG A 11 -3.88 4.97 -8.60
CA ARG A 11 -3.14 6.12 -9.15
C ARG A 11 -1.63 5.94 -9.10
N ILE A 12 -1.13 5.14 -8.15
CA ILE A 12 0.30 4.86 -8.04
C ILE A 12 0.75 3.66 -8.89
N GLY A 13 -0.18 2.99 -9.56
CA GLY A 13 0.10 1.84 -10.43
C GLY A 13 0.26 0.52 -9.70
N LEU A 14 -0.38 0.33 -8.54
CA LEU A 14 -0.43 -0.99 -7.91
C LEU A 14 -1.35 -1.94 -8.68
N SER A 15 -0.96 -3.21 -8.72
CA SER A 15 -1.77 -4.29 -9.31
C SER A 15 -3.07 -4.51 -8.53
N GLY A 16 -4.12 -4.96 -9.21
CA GLY A 16 -5.43 -5.25 -8.60
C GLY A 16 -5.35 -6.09 -7.30
N PRO A 17 -4.57 -7.20 -7.27
CA PRO A 17 -4.38 -8.00 -6.07
C PRO A 17 -3.74 -7.22 -4.91
N ALA A 18 -2.71 -6.41 -5.18
CA ALA A 18 -2.04 -5.63 -4.13
C ALA A 18 -2.95 -4.53 -3.58
N ARG A 19 -3.77 -3.90 -4.44
CA ARG A 19 -4.79 -2.94 -3.99
C ARG A 19 -5.80 -3.59 -3.06
N LYS A 20 -6.32 -4.77 -3.44
CA LYS A 20 -7.28 -5.52 -2.62
C LYS A 20 -6.67 -5.87 -1.25
N ALA A 21 -5.43 -6.35 -1.24
CA ALA A 21 -4.71 -6.70 -0.01
C ALA A 21 -4.58 -5.50 0.96
N LEU A 22 -4.29 -4.30 0.42
CA LEU A 22 -4.20 -3.08 1.21
C LEU A 22 -5.57 -2.66 1.78
N VAL A 23 -6.63 -2.76 0.96
CA VAL A 23 -8.01 -2.47 1.39
C VAL A 23 -8.47 -3.44 2.48
N GLU A 24 -8.18 -4.74 2.33
CA GLU A 24 -8.48 -5.77 3.34
C GLU A 24 -7.71 -5.52 4.65
N ALA A 25 -6.46 -5.03 4.54
CA ALA A 25 -5.65 -4.59 5.67
C ALA A 25 -6.07 -3.23 6.27
N LYS A 26 -7.16 -2.61 5.78
CA LYS A 26 -7.67 -1.28 6.18
C LYS A 26 -6.63 -0.16 5.96
N LEU A 27 -5.80 -0.30 4.94
CA LEU A 27 -4.79 0.66 4.51
C LEU A 27 -5.34 1.40 3.28
N PHE A 28 -5.91 2.58 3.50
CA PHE A 28 -6.56 3.32 2.41
C PHE A 28 -5.65 4.38 1.80
N ARG A 29 -4.59 4.77 2.51
CA ARG A 29 -3.67 5.83 2.10
C ARG A 29 -2.23 5.47 2.45
N VAL A 30 -1.25 6.13 1.81
CA VAL A 30 0.18 5.91 2.13
C VAL A 30 0.49 6.20 3.60
N SER A 31 -0.25 7.13 4.23
CA SER A 31 -0.13 7.45 5.65
C SER A 31 -0.45 6.29 6.59
N ASP A 32 -1.33 5.37 6.20
CA ASP A 32 -1.67 4.21 7.01
C ASP A 32 -0.53 3.18 7.07
N LEU A 33 0.41 3.22 6.12
CA LEU A 33 1.60 2.36 6.14
C LEU A 33 2.50 2.59 7.35
N ARG A 34 2.33 3.71 8.07
CA ARG A 34 3.00 3.94 9.37
C ARG A 34 2.49 3.02 10.48
N LYS A 35 1.33 2.38 10.30
CA LYS A 35 0.70 1.50 11.29
C LYS A 35 1.22 0.06 11.22
N ILE A 36 1.83 -0.30 10.08
CA ILE A 36 2.31 -1.65 9.80
C ILE A 36 3.83 -1.66 9.63
N SER A 37 4.42 -2.84 9.76
CA SER A 37 5.82 -3.07 9.40
C SER A 37 5.96 -3.48 7.93
N LEU A 38 7.20 -3.42 7.42
CA LEU A 38 7.53 -3.94 6.08
C LEU A 38 7.31 -5.47 5.98
N ASP A 39 7.45 -6.19 7.09
CA ASP A 39 7.21 -7.63 7.13
C ASP A 39 5.71 -7.95 7.00
N GLU A 40 4.87 -7.23 7.74
CA GLU A 40 3.41 -7.34 7.59
C GLU A 40 2.97 -7.03 6.17
N LEU A 41 3.54 -5.97 5.55
CA LEU A 41 3.29 -5.67 4.14
C LEU A 41 3.66 -6.84 3.23
N ARG A 42 4.79 -7.50 3.47
CA ARG A 42 5.24 -8.67 2.68
C ARG A 42 4.35 -9.89 2.88
N ASN A 43 3.76 -10.04 4.06
CA ASN A 43 2.85 -11.13 4.38
C ASN A 43 1.43 -10.92 3.83
N LEU A 44 1.10 -9.73 3.29
CA LEU A 44 -0.20 -9.51 2.67
C LEU A 44 -0.39 -10.35 1.40
N SER A 45 -1.51 -11.06 1.32
CA SER A 45 -1.89 -11.88 0.17
C SER A 45 -2.09 -11.02 -1.08
N GLY A 46 -1.16 -11.08 -2.03
CA GLY A 46 -1.15 -10.24 -3.24
C GLY A 46 -0.02 -9.21 -3.31
N MET A 47 0.82 -9.12 -2.27
CA MET A 47 2.03 -8.29 -2.28
C MET A 47 3.21 -8.97 -2.98
N GLY A 48 3.36 -8.67 -4.27
CA GLY A 48 4.55 -9.02 -5.04
C GLY A 48 5.74 -8.09 -4.77
N LYS A 49 6.94 -8.53 -5.16
CA LYS A 49 8.19 -7.74 -5.09
C LYS A 49 8.06 -6.36 -5.77
N SER A 50 7.34 -6.31 -6.90
CA SER A 50 7.07 -5.09 -7.65
C SER A 50 6.18 -4.11 -6.88
N SER A 51 5.10 -4.59 -6.27
CA SER A 51 4.18 -3.79 -5.45
C SER A 51 4.90 -3.18 -4.25
N ILE A 52 5.71 -3.97 -3.55
CA ILE A 52 6.49 -3.51 -2.40
C ILE A 52 7.51 -2.45 -2.82
N ALA A 53 8.22 -2.66 -3.93
CA ALA A 53 9.16 -1.68 -4.46
C ALA A 53 8.47 -0.35 -4.79
N ARG A 54 7.29 -0.41 -5.42
CA ARG A 54 6.50 0.77 -5.77
C ARG A 54 6.06 1.55 -4.53
N ILE A 55 5.55 0.85 -3.52
CA ILE A 55 5.15 1.44 -2.24
C ILE A 55 6.35 2.13 -1.57
N ARG A 56 7.52 1.47 -1.55
CA ARG A 56 8.73 2.03 -0.94
C ARG A 56 9.16 3.35 -1.61
N VAL A 57 9.10 3.43 -2.94
CA VAL A 57 9.39 4.67 -3.69
C VAL A 57 8.47 5.81 -3.26
N ILE A 58 7.19 5.53 -3.07
CA ILE A 58 6.20 6.55 -2.71
C ILE A 58 6.30 6.96 -1.25
N MET A 59 6.60 6.01 -0.38
CA MET A 59 6.90 6.29 1.01
C MET A 59 8.12 7.20 1.14
N ASP A 60 9.20 6.90 0.40
CA ASP A 60 10.40 7.73 0.38
C ASP A 60 10.11 9.14 -0.14
N ALA A 61 9.39 9.25 -1.26
CA ALA A 61 8.95 10.54 -1.81
C ALA A 61 8.10 11.36 -0.83
N LYS A 62 7.29 10.70 0.02
CA LYS A 62 6.48 11.34 1.07
C LYS A 62 7.19 11.46 2.42
N LYS A 63 8.46 11.02 2.52
CA LYS A 63 9.23 10.92 3.78
C LYS A 63 8.51 10.13 4.87
N ILE A 64 7.76 9.10 4.48
CA ILE A 64 7.05 8.19 5.36
C ILE A 64 7.91 6.94 5.55
N ARG A 65 7.92 6.39 6.76
CA ARG A 65 8.56 5.12 7.08
C ARG A 65 7.52 4.16 7.65
N PHE A 66 7.78 2.87 7.50
CA PHE A 66 7.04 1.85 8.24
C PHE A 66 7.30 2.04 9.75
N ARG A 67 6.43 1.45 10.57
CA ARG A 67 6.67 1.31 12.00
C ARG A 67 7.96 0.54 12.27
#